data_AF-A0AAW3CD92-F1
#
_entry.id   AF-A0AAW3CD92-F1
#
_cell.length_a   1.000
_cell.length_b   1.000
_cell.length_c   1.000
_cell.angle_alpha   90.00
_cell.angle_beta   90.00
_cell.angle_gamma   90.00
#
_symmetry.space_group_name_H-M   'P 1'
#
loop_
_entity.id
_entity.type
_entity.pdbx_description
1 polymer ?
#
loop_
_entity_poly.entity_id
_entity_poly.type
_entity_poly.pdbx_seq_one_letter_code
_entity_poly.pdbx_strand_id
1 'polypeptide(L)'
;MYDPEYDREYYGEDEDDYTYEEQEAEPTVMGSADLMTEQKNEQCEGLTMDISEVLAMQSAVVHEVVNLTCLSTSMATLLLRRYRWSRDVAVERYFENSKKVLQDLGITEEASLHEATLCFGRAGAPTVCGICTMEYNPHEVACLSTCRHYFCLECWRDHIKSRILENLLGTSCPEQDCCELVGLFVMRELFAKCDNKAQSEESEKILGQIHRKYLTGFVETCPTLYWCPNPHGCTAVIYAPVPPLQGQGVLCLLCNSMYCLRCSYEPHRPATCENMRQWKNYCSKEGANLAYILSRTKQCPECKKTIEKSGGCNHMTCKCSHEFCWVCLGPWRQHSGDYYSCRNVEHHGAAASEEAMDSSKRFTYHYERYTLHLDSAERDEKLIHTLLHNPAMREQLIKAQRVVDGKRGPGVVSGALTQEEVALVDSTCAKSEVVSRVTKTLFTAREVLAHSYVAMFYLSDNGNESQLMAHRVGKLEEATEAMSGSLVKLITSTKSQMSTFFDAADVLVAWTKVLCDV
;
A
#
# COMPACT_ATOMS: atom_id res chain seq x y z
N MET A 1 -19.46 37.20 -22.29
CA MET A 1 -20.73 37.66 -22.88
C MET A 1 -21.13 36.65 -23.94
N TYR A 2 -22.04 35.75 -23.59
CA TYR A 2 -22.72 34.88 -24.55
C TYR A 2 -24.09 34.54 -23.95
N ASP A 3 -25.13 34.83 -24.72
CA ASP A 3 -26.55 34.84 -24.39
C ASP A 3 -27.15 33.43 -24.67
N PRO A 4 -28.10 32.92 -23.86
CA PRO A 4 -28.61 31.56 -23.90
C PRO A 4 -30.00 31.46 -24.55
N GLU A 5 -30.20 30.57 -25.53
CA GLU A 5 -31.52 30.09 -25.95
C GLU A 5 -31.38 28.80 -26.79
N TYR A 6 -32.40 27.93 -26.74
CA TYR A 6 -32.50 26.51 -27.19
C TYR A 6 -32.03 25.48 -26.14
N ASP A 7 -32.85 24.63 -25.52
CA ASP A 7 -34.18 24.11 -25.87
C ASP A 7 -34.98 23.68 -24.62
N ARG A 8 -36.30 23.79 -24.74
CA ARG A 8 -37.32 23.46 -23.74
C ARG A 8 -38.40 22.61 -24.42
N GLU A 9 -38.42 21.30 -24.17
CA GLU A 9 -39.52 20.39 -24.51
C GLU A 9 -39.78 19.51 -23.27
N TYR A 10 -40.78 19.85 -22.44
CA TYR A 10 -42.18 19.41 -22.44
C TYR A 10 -42.35 17.90 -22.14
N TYR A 11 -42.60 17.63 -20.86
CA TYR A 11 -43.06 16.35 -20.34
C TYR A 11 -44.54 16.13 -20.72
N GLY A 12 -44.85 14.96 -21.28
CA GLY A 12 -46.21 14.44 -21.45
C GLY A 12 -46.32 13.09 -20.74
N GLU A 13 -47.36 12.98 -19.91
CA GLU A 13 -47.72 11.87 -19.03
C GLU A 13 -48.29 10.70 -19.84
N ASP A 14 -47.90 9.47 -19.49
CA ASP A 14 -48.68 8.26 -19.73
C ASP A 14 -48.66 7.43 -18.43
N GLU A 15 -49.77 7.48 -17.68
CA GLU A 15 -50.10 6.55 -16.59
C GLU A 15 -50.68 5.28 -17.21
N ASP A 16 -50.18 4.11 -16.83
CA ASP A 16 -50.97 2.87 -16.87
C ASP A 16 -50.56 1.91 -15.74
N ASP A 17 -51.61 1.47 -15.06
CA ASP A 17 -51.77 0.75 -13.79
C ASP A 17 -51.53 -0.77 -13.94
N TYR A 18 -50.72 -1.37 -13.05
CA TYR A 18 -50.78 -2.82 -12.79
C TYR A 18 -50.49 -3.15 -11.31
N THR A 19 -51.56 -3.57 -10.65
CA THR A 19 -51.68 -4.14 -9.31
C THR A 19 -50.91 -5.45 -9.13
N TYR A 20 -50.18 -5.62 -8.02
CA TYR A 20 -49.60 -6.90 -7.59
C TYR A 20 -50.60 -7.68 -6.72
N GLU A 21 -50.93 -8.91 -7.13
CA GLU A 21 -51.67 -9.88 -6.32
C GLU A 21 -50.72 -10.58 -5.33
N GLU A 22 -51.03 -10.50 -4.04
CA GLU A 22 -50.43 -11.33 -2.98
C GLU A 22 -51.04 -12.73 -3.01
N GLN A 23 -50.20 -13.77 -3.14
CA GLN A 23 -50.57 -15.14 -2.79
C GLN A 23 -49.70 -15.62 -1.63
N GLU A 24 -50.35 -15.81 -0.49
CA GLU A 24 -49.85 -16.56 0.65
C GLU A 24 -49.79 -18.06 0.31
N ALA A 25 -48.65 -18.70 0.55
CA ALA A 25 -48.54 -20.15 0.61
C ALA A 25 -47.73 -20.56 1.86
N GLU A 26 -48.37 -21.37 2.69
CA GLU A 26 -47.91 -21.93 3.97
C GLU A 26 -46.72 -22.92 3.86
N PRO A 27 -46.01 -23.20 4.97
CA PRO A 27 -44.65 -23.74 4.94
C PRO A 27 -44.62 -25.27 4.87
N THR A 28 -43.70 -25.82 4.07
CA THR A 28 -43.34 -27.26 4.13
C THR A 28 -41.87 -27.40 4.51
N VAL A 29 -41.64 -28.20 5.54
CA VAL A 29 -40.35 -28.38 6.23
C VAL A 29 -39.50 -29.48 5.56
N MET A 30 -38.18 -29.22 5.56
CA MET A 30 -37.01 -30.13 5.49
C MET A 30 -36.35 -30.44 4.14
N GLY A 31 -35.09 -29.97 4.05
CA GLY A 31 -34.04 -30.47 3.16
C GLY A 31 -32.69 -29.81 3.49
N SER A 32 -31.90 -30.46 4.33
CA SER A 32 -30.64 -30.00 4.93
C SER A 32 -29.49 -29.78 3.92
N ALA A 33 -29.40 -28.60 3.31
CA ALA A 33 -28.27 -28.23 2.43
C ALA A 33 -27.79 -26.76 2.50
N ASP A 34 -28.33 -25.92 3.39
CA ASP A 34 -27.98 -24.49 3.48
C ASP A 34 -27.24 -24.13 4.78
N LEU A 35 -26.07 -24.72 5.01
CA LEU A 35 -25.17 -24.34 6.10
C LEU A 35 -23.71 -24.13 5.68
N MET A 36 -23.44 -23.85 4.40
CA MET A 36 -22.07 -23.66 3.90
C MET A 36 -21.77 -22.32 3.22
N THR A 37 -22.63 -21.30 3.37
CA THR A 37 -22.46 -20.07 2.57
C THR A 37 -22.61 -18.74 3.33
N GLU A 38 -22.24 -18.67 4.62
CA GLU A 38 -22.25 -17.37 5.35
C GLU A 38 -21.05 -17.13 6.31
N GLN A 39 -19.87 -17.69 6.01
CA GLN A 39 -18.64 -17.39 6.78
C GLN A 39 -17.40 -17.12 5.91
N LYS A 40 -17.57 -16.49 4.75
CA LYS A 40 -16.46 -15.84 4.01
C LYS A 40 -16.66 -14.33 3.98
N ASN A 41 -16.61 -13.70 5.15
CA ASN A 41 -16.49 -12.26 5.22
C ASN A 41 -15.49 -11.89 6.32
N GLU A 42 -14.23 -12.25 6.12
CA GLU A 42 -13.13 -11.78 6.97
C GLU A 42 -11.85 -11.65 6.11
N GLN A 43 -11.51 -10.39 5.85
CA GLN A 43 -10.26 -9.85 5.28
C GLN A 43 -10.11 -9.89 3.76
N CYS A 44 -10.42 -8.74 3.13
CA CYS A 44 -9.99 -8.41 1.77
C CYS A 44 -8.48 -8.15 1.77
N GLU A 45 -7.66 -9.21 1.83
CA GLU A 45 -6.23 -9.13 1.67
C GLU A 45 -5.93 -9.05 0.16
N GLY A 46 -5.48 -7.89 -0.32
CA GLY A 46 -5.05 -7.78 -1.71
C GLY A 46 -3.87 -8.70 -1.99
N LEU A 47 -3.90 -9.39 -3.13
CA LEU A 47 -2.88 -10.35 -3.54
C LEU A 47 -1.83 -9.67 -4.40
N THR A 48 -0.55 -9.81 -4.06
CA THR A 48 0.54 -9.38 -4.95
C THR A 48 0.67 -10.37 -6.10
N MET A 49 0.47 -9.92 -7.33
CA MET A 49 0.50 -10.76 -8.54
C MET A 49 1.90 -10.90 -9.12
N ASP A 50 2.17 -12.03 -9.78
CA ASP A 50 3.33 -12.13 -10.66
C ASP A 50 3.10 -11.31 -11.93
N ILE A 51 4.15 -10.65 -12.43
CA ILE A 51 4.02 -9.79 -13.61
C ILE A 51 3.58 -10.57 -14.86
N SER A 52 3.93 -11.86 -14.94
CA SER A 52 3.56 -12.75 -16.04
C SER A 52 2.07 -13.02 -16.06
N GLU A 53 1.42 -13.10 -14.90
CA GLU A 53 -0.03 -13.28 -14.79
C GLU A 53 -0.77 -12.03 -15.28
N VAL A 54 -0.29 -10.83 -14.90
CA VAL A 54 -0.87 -9.56 -15.36
C VAL A 54 -0.66 -9.39 -16.87
N LEU A 55 0.52 -9.76 -17.39
CA LEU A 55 0.78 -9.80 -18.82
C LEU A 55 -0.16 -10.77 -19.54
N ALA A 56 -0.43 -11.95 -18.98
CA ALA A 56 -1.36 -12.91 -19.56
C ALA A 56 -2.81 -12.36 -19.59
N MET A 57 -3.25 -11.70 -18.53
CA MET A 57 -4.56 -11.02 -18.50
C MET A 57 -4.67 -9.95 -19.58
N GLN A 58 -3.64 -9.10 -19.73
CA GLN A 58 -3.61 -8.09 -20.78
C GLN A 58 -3.63 -8.74 -22.17
N SER A 59 -2.77 -9.74 -22.39
CA SER A 59 -2.65 -10.44 -23.67
C SER A 59 -3.96 -11.09 -24.11
N ALA A 60 -4.78 -11.59 -23.17
CA ALA A 60 -6.10 -12.13 -23.51
C ALA A 60 -6.99 -11.07 -24.20
N VAL A 61 -7.04 -9.85 -23.64
CA VAL A 61 -7.80 -8.73 -24.24
C VAL A 61 -7.19 -8.29 -25.57
N VAL A 62 -5.86 -8.23 -25.66
CA VAL A 62 -5.16 -7.91 -26.91
C VAL A 62 -5.48 -8.93 -27.99
N HIS A 63 -5.48 -10.23 -27.67
CA HIS A 63 -5.79 -11.30 -28.61
C HIS A 63 -7.21 -11.23 -29.16
N GLU A 64 -8.20 -10.83 -28.35
CA GLU A 64 -9.56 -10.58 -28.84
C GLU A 64 -9.56 -9.50 -29.94
N VAL A 65 -8.83 -8.40 -29.74
CA VAL A 65 -8.71 -7.32 -30.75
C VAL A 65 -7.93 -7.78 -31.98
N VAL A 66 -6.84 -8.54 -31.81
CA VAL A 66 -6.06 -9.11 -32.91
C VAL A 66 -6.94 -10.00 -33.78
N ASN A 67 -7.75 -10.87 -33.17
CA ASN A 67 -8.63 -11.79 -33.91
C ASN A 67 -9.71 -11.07 -34.72
N LEU A 68 -10.15 -9.89 -34.29
CA LEU A 68 -11.16 -9.10 -35.00
C LEU A 68 -10.56 -8.21 -36.08
N THR A 69 -9.42 -7.58 -35.80
CA THR A 69 -8.85 -6.51 -36.64
C THR A 69 -7.71 -6.97 -37.54
N CYS A 70 -7.17 -8.18 -37.33
CA CYS A 70 -5.99 -8.74 -37.98
C CYS A 70 -4.69 -7.92 -37.78
N LEU A 71 -4.70 -6.96 -36.85
CA LEU A 71 -3.53 -6.18 -36.49
C LEU A 71 -2.50 -7.04 -35.75
N SER A 72 -1.22 -6.62 -35.78
CA SER A 72 -0.19 -7.24 -34.95
C SER A 72 -0.46 -7.03 -33.46
N THR A 73 0.19 -7.81 -32.59
CA THR A 73 -0.02 -7.72 -31.13
C THR A 73 0.41 -6.34 -30.61
N SER A 74 1.55 -5.84 -31.11
CA SER A 74 2.04 -4.50 -30.79
C SER A 74 1.07 -3.40 -31.23
N MET A 75 0.49 -3.54 -32.43
CA MET A 75 -0.46 -2.58 -32.97
C MET A 75 -1.82 -2.62 -32.24
N ALA A 76 -2.36 -3.81 -31.96
CA ALA A 76 -3.60 -3.97 -31.19
C ALA A 76 -3.45 -3.41 -29.76
N THR A 77 -2.28 -3.57 -29.13
CA THR A 77 -1.97 -2.98 -27.82
C THR A 77 -1.97 -1.45 -27.88
N LEU A 78 -1.38 -0.86 -28.93
CA LEU A 78 -1.40 0.59 -29.15
C LEU A 78 -2.82 1.12 -29.38
N LEU A 79 -3.62 0.40 -30.16
CA LEU A 79 -5.02 0.72 -30.40
C LEU A 79 -5.83 0.72 -29.09
N LEU A 80 -5.71 -0.35 -28.29
CA LEU A 80 -6.35 -0.43 -26.98
C LEU A 80 -5.91 0.71 -26.06
N ARG A 81 -4.62 1.02 -26.00
CA ARG A 81 -4.10 2.15 -25.20
C ARG A 81 -4.75 3.47 -25.63
N ARG A 82 -4.90 3.72 -26.93
CA ARG A 82 -5.49 4.96 -27.48
C ARG A 82 -6.93 5.18 -27.01
N TYR A 83 -7.67 4.09 -26.82
CA TYR A 83 -9.08 4.07 -26.39
C TYR A 83 -9.25 3.59 -24.94
N ARG A 84 -8.24 3.83 -24.10
CA ARG A 84 -8.27 3.55 -22.65
C ARG A 84 -8.71 2.11 -22.32
N TRP A 85 -8.20 1.15 -23.09
CA TRP A 85 -8.44 -0.28 -22.91
C TRP A 85 -9.92 -0.71 -23.01
N SER A 86 -10.78 0.12 -23.60
CA SER A 86 -12.12 -0.30 -24.00
C SER A 86 -12.04 -1.07 -25.32
N ARG A 87 -12.18 -2.40 -25.25
CA ARG A 87 -12.15 -3.28 -26.42
C ARG A 87 -13.17 -2.86 -27.48
N ASP A 88 -14.42 -2.68 -27.08
CA ASP A 88 -15.52 -2.44 -28.03
C ASP A 88 -15.35 -1.10 -28.75
N VAL A 89 -15.01 -0.04 -28.02
CA VAL A 89 -14.73 1.28 -28.61
C VAL A 89 -13.51 1.23 -29.52
N ALA A 90 -12.44 0.53 -29.13
CA ALA A 90 -11.23 0.41 -29.95
C ALA A 90 -11.53 -0.25 -31.30
N VAL A 91 -12.30 -1.34 -31.29
CA VAL A 91 -12.68 -2.10 -32.49
C VAL A 91 -13.64 -1.30 -33.37
N GLU A 92 -14.68 -0.70 -32.79
CA GLU A 92 -15.64 0.15 -33.51
C GLU A 92 -14.95 1.29 -34.25
N ARG A 93 -14.11 2.06 -33.55
CA ARG A 93 -13.39 3.20 -34.14
C ARG A 93 -12.40 2.80 -35.23
N TYR A 94 -11.78 1.63 -35.09
CA TYR A 94 -10.90 1.09 -36.12
C TYR A 94 -11.68 0.71 -37.38
N PHE A 95 -12.85 0.10 -37.24
CA PHE A 95 -13.69 -0.26 -38.39
C PHE A 95 -14.38 0.94 -39.04
N GLU A 96 -14.71 1.99 -38.29
CA GLU A 96 -15.22 3.24 -38.85
C GLU A 96 -14.23 3.87 -39.84
N ASN A 97 -12.94 3.96 -39.46
CA ASN A 97 -11.91 4.55 -40.32
C ASN A 97 -10.49 4.11 -39.93
N SER A 98 -10.09 2.92 -40.39
CA SER A 98 -8.76 2.36 -40.11
C SER A 98 -7.62 3.26 -40.57
N LYS A 99 -7.74 3.87 -41.77
CA LYS A 99 -6.72 4.75 -42.34
C LYS A 99 -6.43 5.96 -41.46
N LYS A 100 -7.48 6.61 -40.94
CA LYS A 100 -7.33 7.75 -40.03
C LYS A 100 -6.66 7.34 -38.73
N VAL A 101 -7.07 6.20 -38.15
CA VAL A 101 -6.47 5.68 -36.91
C VAL A 101 -4.98 5.39 -37.09
N LEU A 102 -4.60 4.75 -38.19
CA LEU A 102 -3.20 4.46 -38.51
C LEU A 102 -2.38 5.75 -38.75
N GLN A 103 -2.96 6.73 -39.46
CA GLN A 103 -2.34 8.04 -39.68
C GLN A 103 -2.11 8.80 -38.38
N ASP A 104 -3.11 8.83 -37.48
CA ASP A 104 -3.01 9.48 -36.17
C ASP A 104 -1.95 8.83 -35.28
N LEU A 105 -1.68 7.53 -35.48
CA LEU A 105 -0.65 6.78 -34.76
C LEU A 105 0.72 6.81 -35.47
N GLY A 106 0.81 7.36 -36.68
CA GLY A 106 2.05 7.46 -37.46
C GLY A 106 2.57 6.12 -37.97
N ILE A 107 1.67 5.15 -38.21
CA ILE A 107 2.00 3.77 -38.59
C ILE A 107 1.47 3.48 -39.98
N THR A 108 2.25 2.80 -40.82
CA THR A 108 1.82 2.38 -42.15
C THR A 108 0.94 1.14 -42.09
N GLU A 109 0.12 0.92 -43.11
CA GLU A 109 -0.77 -0.25 -43.16
C GLU A 109 0.03 -1.56 -43.14
N GLU A 110 1.19 -1.61 -43.81
CA GLU A 110 2.07 -2.79 -43.79
C GLU A 110 2.67 -3.05 -42.41
N ALA A 111 3.16 -2.01 -41.72
CA ALA A 111 3.73 -2.14 -40.38
C ALA A 111 2.67 -2.52 -39.32
N SER A 112 1.39 -2.20 -39.57
CA SER A 112 0.29 -2.49 -38.65
C SER A 112 -0.09 -3.98 -38.57
N LEU A 113 0.28 -4.77 -39.58
CA LEU A 113 -0.12 -6.18 -39.73
C LEU A 113 1.00 -7.17 -39.36
N HIS A 114 2.23 -6.70 -39.21
CA HIS A 114 3.39 -7.55 -38.95
C HIS A 114 3.90 -7.39 -37.52
N GLU A 115 4.33 -8.51 -36.92
CA GLU A 115 5.00 -8.52 -35.62
C GLU A 115 6.49 -8.77 -35.86
N ALA A 116 7.30 -7.73 -35.64
CA ALA A 116 8.74 -7.81 -35.82
C ALA A 116 9.39 -8.71 -34.75
N THR A 117 10.37 -9.50 -35.18
CA THR A 117 11.23 -10.30 -34.29
C THR A 117 12.67 -9.81 -34.36
N LEU A 118 13.46 -10.11 -33.33
CA LEU A 118 14.87 -9.71 -33.28
C LEU A 118 15.72 -10.68 -34.11
N CYS A 119 16.50 -10.14 -35.05
CA CYS A 119 17.43 -10.88 -35.89
C CYS A 119 18.86 -10.40 -35.66
N PHE A 120 19.83 -11.31 -35.63
CA PHE A 120 21.25 -11.00 -35.49
C PHE A 120 21.97 -10.96 -36.85
N GLY A 121 23.18 -10.38 -36.88
CA GLY A 121 24.01 -10.32 -38.07
C GLY A 121 24.34 -11.71 -38.65
N ARG A 122 24.70 -11.75 -39.94
CA ARG A 122 25.10 -13.01 -40.59
C ARG A 122 26.51 -13.40 -40.19
N ALA A 123 26.73 -14.67 -39.86
CA ALA A 123 28.05 -15.21 -39.55
C ALA A 123 29.02 -14.99 -40.73
N GLY A 124 30.22 -14.49 -40.44
CA GLY A 124 31.32 -14.39 -41.40
C GLY A 124 31.70 -12.98 -41.89
N ALA A 125 30.95 -11.93 -41.53
CA ALA A 125 31.35 -10.55 -41.82
C ALA A 125 30.98 -9.57 -40.68
N PRO A 126 31.88 -8.66 -40.27
CA PRO A 126 31.54 -7.60 -39.32
C PRO A 126 30.43 -6.72 -39.91
N THR A 127 29.55 -6.22 -39.03
CA THR A 127 28.44 -5.34 -39.42
C THR A 127 28.61 -4.00 -38.72
N VAL A 128 28.37 -2.91 -39.45
CA VAL A 128 28.47 -1.54 -38.93
C VAL A 128 27.15 -1.14 -38.27
N CYS A 129 27.21 -0.57 -37.08
CA CYS A 129 26.03 -0.02 -36.38
C CYS A 129 25.58 1.30 -37.01
N GLY A 130 24.28 1.45 -37.31
CA GLY A 130 23.71 2.68 -37.88
C GLY A 130 23.72 3.92 -36.97
N ILE A 131 24.01 3.76 -35.67
CA ILE A 131 24.03 4.88 -34.70
C ILE A 131 25.46 5.28 -34.34
N CYS A 132 26.24 4.37 -33.75
CA CYS A 132 27.61 4.68 -33.31
C CYS A 132 28.66 4.56 -34.42
N THR A 133 28.29 4.03 -35.61
CA THR A 133 29.17 3.85 -36.78
C THR A 133 30.37 2.93 -36.56
N MET A 134 30.39 2.17 -35.46
CA MET A 134 31.44 1.20 -35.14
C MET A 134 31.14 -0.19 -35.75
N GLU A 135 32.20 -0.96 -36.00
CA GLU A 135 32.11 -2.37 -36.45
C GLU A 135 31.97 -3.33 -35.26
N TYR A 136 31.07 -4.30 -35.40
CA TYR A 136 30.79 -5.30 -34.38
C TYR A 136 30.71 -6.70 -34.97
N ASN A 137 30.88 -7.72 -34.11
CA ASN A 137 30.65 -9.09 -34.51
C ASN A 137 29.15 -9.33 -34.80
N PRO A 138 28.81 -10.29 -35.68
CA PRO A 138 27.43 -10.61 -36.03
C PRO A 138 26.48 -10.86 -34.84
N HIS A 139 26.99 -11.35 -33.70
CA HIS A 139 26.19 -11.62 -32.51
C HIS A 139 25.93 -10.40 -31.61
N GLU A 140 26.68 -9.31 -31.82
CA GLU A 140 26.62 -8.06 -31.04
C GLU A 140 25.80 -6.98 -31.75
N VAL A 141 25.31 -7.27 -32.96
CA VAL A 141 24.40 -6.43 -33.74
C VAL A 141 23.08 -7.12 -33.98
N ALA A 142 22.01 -6.34 -33.95
CA ALA A 142 20.67 -6.84 -34.20
C ALA A 142 19.85 -5.85 -35.04
N CYS A 143 18.83 -6.39 -35.70
CA CYS A 143 17.84 -5.66 -36.48
C CYS A 143 16.44 -6.27 -36.24
N LEU A 144 15.40 -5.54 -36.65
CA LEU A 144 14.05 -6.11 -36.75
C LEU A 144 13.93 -6.95 -38.03
N SER A 145 13.20 -8.06 -37.96
CA SER A 145 13.05 -9.03 -39.05
C SER A 145 12.45 -8.45 -40.33
N THR A 146 11.65 -7.39 -40.21
CA THR A 146 10.94 -6.72 -41.30
C THR A 146 11.78 -5.62 -41.95
N CYS A 147 12.30 -4.65 -41.17
CA CYS A 147 13.02 -3.49 -41.72
C CYS A 147 14.52 -3.71 -41.94
N ARG A 148 15.14 -4.68 -41.25
CA ARG A 148 16.56 -5.05 -41.42
C ARG A 148 17.58 -3.93 -41.18
N HIS A 149 17.24 -2.89 -40.42
CA HIS A 149 18.20 -1.85 -39.98
C HIS A 149 19.01 -2.33 -38.76
N TYR A 150 20.35 -2.35 -38.88
CA TYR A 150 21.25 -2.94 -37.88
C TYR A 150 21.80 -1.92 -36.90
N PHE A 151 21.72 -2.25 -35.61
CA PHE A 151 22.33 -1.50 -34.52
C PHE A 151 23.00 -2.44 -33.53
N CYS A 152 24.06 -1.99 -32.86
CA CYS A 152 24.66 -2.76 -31.78
C CYS A 152 23.70 -2.88 -30.58
N LEU A 153 23.88 -3.90 -29.76
CA LEU A 153 23.01 -4.15 -28.61
C LEU A 153 23.00 -2.99 -27.60
N GLU A 154 24.10 -2.26 -27.45
CA GLU A 154 24.18 -1.08 -26.58
C GLU A 154 23.27 0.05 -27.09
N CYS A 155 23.39 0.43 -28.36
CA CYS A 155 22.53 1.46 -28.96
C CYS A 155 21.05 1.07 -28.92
N TRP A 156 20.72 -0.22 -29.13
CA TRP A 156 19.34 -0.71 -28.93
C TRP A 156 18.86 -0.51 -27.51
N ARG A 157 19.65 -0.93 -26.51
CA ARG A 157 19.28 -0.77 -25.09
C ARG A 157 19.11 0.70 -24.72
N ASP A 158 20.02 1.57 -25.15
CA ASP A 158 19.94 3.01 -24.87
C ASP A 158 18.72 3.66 -25.53
N HIS A 159 18.41 3.25 -26.77
CA HIS A 159 17.16 3.64 -27.42
C HIS A 159 15.94 3.26 -26.58
N ILE A 160 15.80 1.98 -26.20
CA ILE A 160 14.66 1.55 -25.37
C ILE A 160 14.64 2.29 -24.03
N LYS A 161 15.78 2.43 -23.34
CA LYS A 161 15.88 3.17 -22.06
C LYS A 161 15.34 4.60 -22.19
N SER A 162 15.69 5.31 -23.26
CA SER A 162 15.17 6.67 -23.51
C SER A 162 13.66 6.72 -23.71
N ARG A 163 13.05 5.66 -24.26
CA ARG A 163 11.61 5.61 -24.59
C ARG A 163 10.72 5.17 -23.43
N ILE A 164 11.27 4.57 -22.37
CA ILE A 164 10.51 4.10 -21.19
C ILE A 164 9.64 5.21 -20.58
N LEU A 165 10.19 6.41 -20.42
CA LEU A 165 9.48 7.52 -19.78
C LEU A 165 8.59 8.33 -20.74
N GLU A 166 8.86 8.27 -22.03
CA GLU A 166 8.15 9.05 -23.06
C GLU A 166 6.98 8.27 -23.68
N ASN A 167 7.27 7.31 -24.56
CA ASN A 167 6.28 6.60 -25.35
C ASN A 167 6.72 5.17 -25.65
N LEU A 168 6.86 4.35 -24.59
CA LEU A 168 7.34 2.97 -24.70
C LEU A 168 6.56 2.14 -25.73
N LEU A 169 5.23 2.15 -25.66
CA LEU A 169 4.38 1.35 -26.56
C LEU A 169 4.48 1.78 -28.03
N GLY A 170 4.80 3.05 -28.30
CA GLY A 170 5.03 3.57 -29.65
C GLY A 170 6.51 3.67 -30.00
N THR A 171 7.34 2.78 -29.44
CA THR A 171 8.75 2.72 -29.80
C THR A 171 8.89 2.10 -31.18
N SER A 172 9.47 2.84 -32.11
CA SER A 172 9.80 2.35 -33.45
C SER A 172 11.30 2.06 -33.58
N CYS A 173 11.67 1.46 -34.70
CA CYS A 173 13.06 1.29 -35.14
C CYS A 173 13.85 2.62 -35.03
N PRO A 174 15.12 2.59 -34.58
CA PRO A 174 15.94 3.79 -34.47
C PRO A 174 16.30 4.47 -35.81
N GLU A 175 16.13 3.78 -36.94
CA GLU A 175 16.42 4.34 -38.26
C GLU A 175 15.48 5.51 -38.58
N GLN A 176 16.01 6.54 -39.24
CA GLN A 176 15.22 7.71 -39.60
C GLN A 176 14.05 7.31 -40.54
N ASP A 177 12.87 7.86 -40.27
CA ASP A 177 11.63 7.63 -41.02
C ASP A 177 11.14 6.16 -41.03
N CYS A 178 11.70 5.28 -40.19
CA CYS A 178 11.24 3.91 -40.05
C CYS A 178 10.12 3.78 -39.02
N CYS A 179 8.93 3.37 -39.48
CA CYS A 179 7.73 3.21 -38.64
C CYS A 179 7.58 1.81 -38.01
N GLU A 180 8.56 0.92 -38.17
CA GLU A 180 8.45 -0.45 -37.66
C GLU A 180 8.45 -0.47 -36.13
N LEU A 181 7.42 -1.07 -35.52
CA LEU A 181 7.27 -1.10 -34.06
C LEU A 181 8.22 -2.10 -33.40
N VAL A 182 8.69 -1.73 -32.21
CA VAL A 182 9.42 -2.61 -31.31
C VAL A 182 8.43 -3.17 -30.29
N GLY A 183 8.05 -4.44 -30.45
CA GLY A 183 7.15 -5.13 -29.52
C GLY A 183 7.81 -5.52 -28.21
N LEU A 184 6.99 -5.84 -27.19
CA LEU A 184 7.47 -6.24 -25.86
C LEU A 184 8.41 -7.44 -25.91
N PHE A 185 8.17 -8.40 -26.80
CA PHE A 185 9.04 -9.57 -26.99
C PHE A 185 10.47 -9.15 -27.37
N VAL A 186 10.61 -8.25 -28.36
CA VAL A 186 11.91 -7.72 -28.79
C VAL A 186 12.59 -6.97 -27.66
N MET A 187 11.85 -6.13 -26.92
CA MET A 187 12.41 -5.45 -25.74
C MET A 187 12.94 -6.45 -24.72
N ARG A 188 12.18 -7.52 -24.40
CA ARG A 188 12.63 -8.56 -23.46
C ARG A 188 13.90 -9.24 -23.91
N GLU A 189 13.98 -9.64 -25.19
CA GLU A 189 15.15 -10.29 -25.77
C GLU A 189 16.42 -9.41 -25.72
N LEU A 190 16.28 -8.09 -25.94
CA LEU A 190 17.41 -7.14 -25.90
C LEU A 190 18.05 -7.02 -24.50
N PHE A 191 17.26 -7.21 -23.45
CA PHE A 191 17.71 -7.15 -22.05
C PHE A 191 17.94 -8.54 -21.42
N ALA A 192 17.59 -9.63 -22.11
CA ALA A 192 17.80 -10.99 -21.62
C ALA A 192 19.27 -11.45 -21.68
N LYS A 193 20.06 -10.90 -22.61
CA LYS A 193 21.48 -11.25 -22.78
C LYS A 193 22.36 -10.36 -21.90
N CYS A 194 22.94 -10.95 -20.84
CA CYS A 194 23.89 -10.29 -19.95
C CYS A 194 25.15 -11.14 -19.77
N ASP A 195 26.33 -10.50 -19.85
CA ASP A 195 27.62 -11.20 -19.77
C ASP A 195 28.10 -11.37 -18.32
N ASN A 196 27.53 -10.62 -17.38
CA ASN A 196 27.90 -10.67 -15.97
C ASN A 196 26.75 -10.32 -15.01
N LYS A 197 26.96 -10.59 -13.72
CA LYS A 197 25.95 -10.42 -12.66
C LYS A 197 25.50 -8.97 -12.45
N ALA A 198 26.40 -7.99 -12.60
CA ALA A 198 26.07 -6.58 -12.43
C ALA A 198 25.13 -6.07 -13.55
N GLN A 199 25.41 -6.47 -14.80
CA GLN A 199 24.53 -6.21 -15.94
C GLN A 199 23.17 -6.92 -15.80
N SER A 200 23.13 -8.11 -15.22
CA SER A 200 21.88 -8.84 -14.95
C SER A 200 20.95 -8.03 -14.04
N GLU A 201 21.48 -7.48 -12.93
CA GLU A 201 20.67 -6.73 -11.98
C GLU A 201 20.16 -5.40 -12.57
N GLU A 202 20.96 -4.72 -13.38
CA GLU A 202 20.52 -3.52 -14.10
C GLU A 202 19.44 -3.86 -15.14
N SER A 203 19.65 -4.90 -15.94
CA SER A 203 18.67 -5.36 -16.93
C SER A 203 17.35 -5.77 -16.31
N GLU A 204 17.36 -6.46 -15.16
CA GLU A 204 16.14 -6.81 -14.42
C GLU A 204 15.37 -5.57 -13.95
N LYS A 205 16.06 -4.55 -13.43
CA LYS A 205 15.45 -3.27 -13.04
C LYS A 205 14.79 -2.58 -14.23
N ILE A 206 15.49 -2.54 -15.37
CA ILE A 206 14.97 -1.93 -16.60
C ILE A 206 13.78 -2.71 -17.15
N LEU A 207 13.85 -4.04 -17.16
CA LEU A 207 12.72 -4.90 -17.56
C LEU A 207 11.50 -4.68 -16.66
N GLY A 208 11.70 -4.52 -15.36
CA GLY A 208 10.64 -4.13 -14.43
C GLY A 208 9.99 -2.79 -14.81
N GLN A 209 10.78 -1.79 -15.20
CA GLN A 209 10.25 -0.50 -15.67
C GLN A 209 9.52 -0.62 -17.01
N ILE A 210 10.04 -1.43 -17.95
CA ILE A 210 9.39 -1.74 -19.22
C ILE A 210 8.03 -2.38 -18.96
N HIS A 211 7.96 -3.44 -18.16
CA HIS A 211 6.70 -4.09 -17.81
C HIS A 211 5.73 -3.13 -17.13
N ARG A 212 6.20 -2.33 -16.17
CA ARG A 212 5.35 -1.34 -15.50
C ARG A 212 4.74 -0.37 -16.50
N LYS A 213 5.56 0.24 -17.36
CA LYS A 213 5.11 1.21 -18.37
C LYS A 213 4.20 0.58 -19.44
N TYR A 214 4.52 -0.63 -19.89
CA TYR A 214 3.74 -1.39 -20.85
C TYR A 214 2.34 -1.72 -20.30
N LEU A 215 2.25 -2.11 -19.03
CA LEU A 215 1.01 -2.48 -18.36
C LEU A 215 0.23 -1.28 -17.77
N THR A 216 0.83 -0.10 -17.65
CA THR A 216 0.26 1.04 -16.87
C THR A 216 -1.16 1.36 -17.30
N GLY A 217 -1.40 1.55 -18.61
CA GLY A 217 -2.74 1.88 -19.09
C GLY A 217 -3.78 0.78 -18.85
N PHE A 218 -3.36 -0.49 -18.85
CA PHE A 218 -4.25 -1.62 -18.58
C PHE A 218 -4.59 -1.68 -17.09
N VAL A 219 -3.58 -1.64 -16.22
CA VAL A 219 -3.77 -1.70 -14.77
C VAL A 219 -4.60 -0.52 -14.27
N GLU A 220 -4.36 0.70 -14.75
CA GLU A 220 -5.09 1.91 -14.31
C GLU A 220 -6.57 1.93 -14.75
N THR A 221 -6.94 1.12 -15.74
CA THR A 221 -8.33 1.01 -16.23
C THR A 221 -9.08 -0.18 -15.63
N CYS A 222 -8.35 -1.16 -15.07
CA CYS A 222 -8.93 -2.29 -14.36
C CYS A 222 -9.31 -1.89 -12.92
N PRO A 223 -10.58 -2.02 -12.51
CA PRO A 223 -11.03 -1.63 -11.17
C PRO A 223 -10.45 -2.51 -10.04
N THR A 224 -9.95 -3.70 -10.38
CA THR A 224 -9.44 -4.69 -9.43
C THR A 224 -7.92 -4.76 -9.36
N LEU A 225 -7.20 -3.97 -10.18
CA LEU A 225 -5.73 -3.99 -10.23
C LEU A 225 -5.17 -2.64 -9.79
N TYR A 226 -4.09 -2.69 -9.04
CA TYR A 226 -3.43 -1.49 -8.51
C TYR A 226 -1.92 -1.64 -8.62
N TRP A 227 -1.23 -0.58 -9.04
CA TRP A 227 0.22 -0.53 -8.88
C TRP A 227 0.58 -0.42 -7.40
N CYS A 228 1.66 -1.08 -7.00
CA CYS A 228 2.26 -0.81 -5.69
C CYS A 228 2.60 0.69 -5.57
N PRO A 229 2.11 1.39 -4.53
CA PRO A 229 2.35 2.83 -4.37
C PRO A 229 3.76 3.23 -3.92
N ASN A 230 4.63 2.26 -3.67
CA ASN A 230 5.96 2.48 -3.10
C ASN A 230 6.75 3.57 -3.89
N PRO A 231 7.22 4.64 -3.22
CA PRO A 231 7.91 5.75 -3.87
C PRO A 231 9.29 5.39 -4.43
N HIS A 232 9.89 4.28 -3.98
CA HIS A 232 11.16 3.76 -4.49
C HIS A 232 11.02 2.96 -5.80
N GLY A 233 9.84 2.96 -6.43
CA GLY A 233 9.66 2.40 -7.77
C GLY A 233 9.40 0.89 -7.80
N CYS A 234 8.73 0.34 -6.80
CA CYS A 234 8.29 -1.07 -6.82
C CYS A 234 7.43 -1.35 -8.07
N THR A 235 7.68 -2.46 -8.75
CA THR A 235 6.99 -2.82 -10.02
C THR A 235 5.88 -3.85 -9.82
N ALA A 236 5.50 -4.15 -8.57
CA ALA A 236 4.44 -5.09 -8.26
C ALA A 236 3.06 -4.53 -8.60
N VAL A 237 2.17 -5.45 -8.99
CA VAL A 237 0.73 -5.22 -9.16
C VAL A 237 0.00 -5.96 -8.06
N ILE A 238 -1.03 -5.31 -7.51
CA ILE A 238 -1.87 -5.83 -6.44
C ILE A 238 -3.26 -6.06 -7.02
N TYR A 239 -3.76 -7.28 -6.86
CA TYR A 239 -5.13 -7.65 -7.17
C TYR A 239 -6.01 -7.53 -5.93
N ALA A 240 -7.05 -6.71 -6.03
CA ALA A 240 -8.08 -6.56 -5.01
C ALA A 240 -9.45 -6.68 -5.68
N PRO A 241 -10.16 -7.81 -5.55
CA PRO A 241 -11.46 -8.03 -6.22
C PRO A 241 -12.53 -7.06 -5.72
N VAL A 242 -12.41 -6.62 -4.47
CA VAL A 242 -13.24 -5.57 -3.88
C VAL A 242 -12.32 -4.40 -3.55
N PRO A 243 -12.67 -3.15 -3.93
CA PRO A 243 -11.88 -1.98 -3.58
C PRO A 243 -11.65 -1.91 -2.07
N PRO A 244 -10.38 -1.84 -1.61
CA PRO A 244 -10.09 -1.75 -0.18
C PRO A 244 -10.80 -0.56 0.45
N LEU A 245 -11.15 -0.71 1.72
CA LEU A 245 -11.73 0.38 2.46
C LEU A 245 -10.71 1.52 2.65
N GLN A 246 -11.22 2.72 2.90
CA GLN A 246 -10.36 3.88 3.11
C GLN A 246 -9.42 3.65 4.31
N GLY A 247 -8.15 4.03 4.13
CA GLY A 247 -7.10 3.83 5.12
C GLY A 247 -6.69 2.39 5.40
N GLN A 248 -7.38 1.39 4.85
CA GLN A 248 -6.99 -0.01 4.99
C GLN A 248 -5.67 -0.25 4.25
N GLY A 249 -4.72 -0.87 4.95
CA GLY A 249 -3.44 -1.25 4.38
C GLY A 249 -3.53 -2.54 3.60
N VAL A 250 -2.88 -2.57 2.44
CA VAL A 250 -2.66 -3.78 1.64
C VAL A 250 -1.17 -4.03 1.52
N LEU A 251 -0.74 -5.26 1.84
CA LEU A 251 0.65 -5.68 1.82
C LEU A 251 1.11 -5.95 0.38
N CYS A 252 2.20 -5.30 -0.03
CA CYS A 252 2.95 -5.68 -1.22
C CYS A 252 4.04 -6.68 -0.84
N LEU A 253 3.99 -7.91 -1.34
CA LEU A 253 4.97 -8.96 -1.05
C LEU A 253 6.33 -8.73 -1.70
N LEU A 254 6.39 -7.92 -2.78
CA LEU A 254 7.65 -7.62 -3.46
C LEU A 254 8.52 -6.62 -2.67
N CYS A 255 7.92 -5.57 -2.11
CA CYS A 255 8.64 -4.57 -1.31
C CYS A 255 8.38 -4.68 0.20
N ASN A 256 7.61 -5.69 0.61
CA ASN A 256 7.23 -5.98 1.99
C ASN A 256 6.71 -4.77 2.77
N SER A 257 5.93 -3.91 2.11
CA SER A 257 5.40 -2.67 2.67
C SER A 257 3.88 -2.60 2.46
N MET A 258 3.17 -2.02 3.42
CA MET A 258 1.73 -1.85 3.36
C MET A 258 1.35 -0.43 2.94
N TYR A 259 0.32 -0.30 2.11
CA TYR A 259 -0.16 0.99 1.63
C TYR A 259 -1.69 1.05 1.59
N CYS A 260 -2.25 2.24 1.76
CA CYS A 260 -3.62 2.49 1.36
C CYS A 260 -3.68 2.68 -0.16
N LEU A 261 -4.33 1.75 -0.87
CA LEU A 261 -4.43 1.80 -2.34
C LEU A 261 -5.25 2.98 -2.89
N ARG A 262 -5.99 3.71 -2.02
CA ARG A 262 -6.78 4.88 -2.41
C ARG A 262 -5.99 6.19 -2.45
N CYS A 263 -5.04 6.35 -1.53
CA CYS A 263 -4.28 7.61 -1.38
C CYS A 263 -2.77 7.45 -1.45
N SER A 264 -2.27 6.21 -1.54
CA SER A 264 -0.85 5.86 -1.63
C SER A 264 -0.03 6.14 -0.37
N TYR A 265 -0.65 6.58 0.72
CA TYR A 265 0.02 6.74 2.02
C TYR A 265 0.11 5.42 2.80
N GLU A 266 0.81 5.46 3.93
CA GLU A 266 0.80 4.41 4.93
C GLU A 266 -0.64 4.03 5.34
N PRO A 267 -0.88 2.81 5.82
CA PRO A 267 -2.19 2.47 6.37
C PRO A 267 -2.49 3.40 7.54
N HIS A 268 -3.71 3.92 7.54
CA HIS A 268 -4.01 5.12 8.32
C HIS A 268 -5.39 5.08 8.96
N ARG A 269 -5.93 3.89 9.22
CA ARG A 269 -7.17 3.79 10.00
C ARG A 269 -6.92 4.20 11.45
N PRO A 270 -7.86 4.93 12.07
CA PRO A 270 -9.20 5.27 11.60
C PRO A 270 -9.29 6.59 10.82
N ALA A 271 -8.18 7.31 10.61
CA ALA A 271 -8.21 8.52 9.81
C ALA A 271 -8.64 8.25 8.37
N THR A 272 -9.41 9.19 7.80
CA THR A 272 -9.73 9.14 6.38
C THR A 272 -8.50 9.55 5.55
N CYS A 273 -8.47 9.18 4.27
CA CYS A 273 -7.44 9.65 3.33
C CYS A 273 -7.44 11.18 3.22
N GLU A 274 -8.59 11.83 3.40
CA GLU A 274 -8.67 13.28 3.39
C GLU A 274 -8.01 13.88 4.63
N ASN A 275 -8.27 13.33 5.81
CA ASN A 275 -7.54 13.72 7.03
C ASN A 275 -6.03 13.58 6.83
N MET A 276 -5.57 12.47 6.26
CA MET A 276 -4.13 12.25 6.01
C MET A 276 -3.54 13.23 5.00
N ARG A 277 -4.24 13.50 3.90
CA ARG A 277 -3.81 14.48 2.90
C ARG A 277 -3.66 15.86 3.53
N GLN A 278 -4.66 16.31 4.29
CA GLN A 278 -4.62 17.58 4.98
C GLN A 278 -3.52 17.61 6.04
N TRP A 279 -3.35 16.53 6.81
CA TRP A 279 -2.34 16.43 7.86
C TRP A 279 -0.92 16.51 7.32
N LYS A 280 -0.60 15.76 6.25
CA LYS A 280 0.71 15.81 5.58
C LYS A 280 0.97 17.19 4.94
N ASN A 281 -0.06 17.82 4.37
CA ASN A 281 0.04 19.19 3.85
C ASN A 281 0.29 20.23 4.96
N TYR A 282 -0.39 20.09 6.10
CA TYR A 282 -0.22 20.98 7.25
C TYR A 282 1.20 20.84 7.84
N CYS A 283 1.66 19.60 8.03
CA CYS A 283 3.01 19.30 8.49
C CYS A 283 4.10 19.86 7.57
N SER A 284 3.88 19.87 6.24
CA SER A 284 4.87 20.36 5.27
C SER A 284 4.90 21.88 5.13
N LYS A 285 3.74 22.57 5.20
CA LYS A 285 3.65 24.02 4.95
C LYS A 285 3.79 24.88 6.20
N GLU A 286 3.12 24.51 7.29
CA GLU A 286 2.99 25.33 8.50
C GLU A 286 3.72 24.69 9.69
N GLY A 287 3.85 23.36 9.67
CA GLY A 287 4.41 22.57 10.76
C GLY A 287 5.92 22.33 10.69
N ALA A 288 6.63 22.48 9.58
CA ALA A 288 7.99 21.93 9.45
C ALA A 288 8.97 22.41 10.54
N ASN A 289 8.96 23.70 10.89
CA ASN A 289 9.80 24.24 11.98
C ASN A 289 9.26 23.89 13.38
N LEU A 290 7.93 23.96 13.59
CA LEU A 290 7.31 23.66 14.88
C LEU A 290 7.39 22.16 15.21
N ALA A 291 7.08 21.30 14.25
CA ALA A 291 7.22 19.84 14.28
C ALA A 291 8.66 19.40 14.53
N TYR A 292 9.65 20.05 13.92
CA TYR A 292 11.07 19.80 14.18
C TYR A 292 11.45 20.18 15.63
N ILE A 293 11.00 21.35 16.11
CA ILE A 293 11.27 21.82 17.47
C ILE A 293 10.59 20.93 18.52
N LEU A 294 9.31 20.58 18.31
CA LEU A 294 8.48 19.79 19.24
C LEU A 294 8.88 18.32 19.29
N SER A 295 9.30 17.73 18.17
CA SER A 295 9.73 16.32 18.14
C SER A 295 11.06 16.09 18.87
N ARG A 296 11.91 17.11 18.96
CA ARG A 296 13.27 16.97 19.51
C ARG A 296 13.53 17.69 20.82
N THR A 297 12.78 18.74 21.15
CA THR A 297 13.13 19.60 22.28
C THR A 297 11.91 20.06 23.09
N LYS A 298 11.98 19.96 24.42
CA LYS A 298 11.02 20.55 25.37
C LYS A 298 11.76 21.29 26.48
N GLN A 299 11.08 22.19 27.20
CA GLN A 299 11.67 22.84 28.38
C GLN A 299 11.35 22.07 29.66
N CYS A 300 12.32 22.01 30.59
CA CYS A 300 12.06 21.49 31.93
C CYS A 300 10.95 22.30 32.61
N PRO A 301 9.90 21.68 33.17
CA PRO A 301 8.83 22.41 33.86
C PRO A 301 9.36 23.23 35.06
N GLU A 302 10.40 22.73 35.74
CA GLU A 302 11.00 23.33 36.93
C GLU A 302 12.03 24.43 36.58
N CYS A 303 13.08 24.10 35.80
CA CYS A 303 14.20 25.02 35.58
C CYS A 303 14.19 25.73 34.20
N LYS A 304 13.18 25.46 33.37
CA LYS A 304 12.98 26.01 32.01
C LYS A 304 14.11 25.80 31.00
N LYS A 305 15.20 25.10 31.36
CA LYS A 305 16.25 24.72 30.41
C LYS A 305 15.69 23.77 29.36
N THR A 306 16.08 24.00 28.11
CA THR A 306 15.76 23.11 26.99
C THR A 306 16.41 21.75 27.21
N ILE A 307 15.62 20.71 27.06
CA ILE A 307 15.98 19.30 27.14
C ILE A 307 15.69 18.70 25.77
N GLU A 308 16.70 18.07 25.20
CA GLU A 308 16.55 17.26 24.00
C GLU A 308 16.11 15.84 24.39
N LYS A 309 15.16 15.26 23.65
CA LYS A 309 14.65 13.91 23.91
C LYS A 309 15.74 12.88 23.59
N SER A 310 16.42 12.36 24.62
CA SER A 310 17.53 11.41 24.46
C SER A 310 17.10 9.93 24.53
N GLY A 311 15.79 9.63 24.57
CA GLY A 311 15.28 8.26 24.66
C GLY A 311 13.76 8.12 24.54
N GLY A 312 13.28 6.87 24.58
CA GLY A 312 11.86 6.51 24.39
C GLY A 312 11.00 6.43 25.66
N CYS A 313 11.56 6.71 26.84
CA CYS A 313 10.80 6.71 28.08
C CYS A 313 10.11 8.07 28.27
N ASN A 314 8.80 8.06 28.56
CA ASN A 314 8.09 9.28 28.92
C ASN A 314 8.51 9.81 30.30
N HIS A 315 9.20 9.01 31.12
CA HIS A 315 9.85 9.49 32.33
C HIS A 315 11.15 10.21 31.97
N MET A 316 11.20 11.51 32.24
CA MET A 316 12.36 12.35 31.97
C MET A 316 12.91 12.93 33.27
N THR A 317 14.22 12.76 33.47
CA THR A 317 14.95 13.38 34.57
C THR A 317 15.78 14.53 34.02
N CYS A 318 15.43 15.76 34.39
CA CYS A 318 16.22 16.93 34.01
C CYS A 318 17.58 16.93 34.74
N LYS A 319 18.58 17.64 34.19
CA LYS A 319 19.86 17.92 34.88
C LYS A 319 19.69 18.68 36.22
N CYS A 320 18.53 19.31 36.45
CA CYS A 320 18.18 19.87 37.76
C CYS A 320 17.57 18.84 38.73
N SER A 321 17.63 17.56 38.39
CA SER A 321 17.09 16.42 39.14
C SER A 321 15.55 16.38 39.29
N HIS A 322 14.83 17.23 38.54
CA HIS A 322 13.37 17.16 38.47
C HIS A 322 12.93 16.04 37.53
N GLU A 323 12.04 15.18 38.00
CA GLU A 323 11.47 14.04 37.28
C GLU A 323 10.04 14.35 36.84
N PHE A 324 9.78 14.27 35.54
CA PHE A 324 8.50 14.67 34.94
C PHE A 324 8.13 13.78 33.75
N CYS A 325 6.86 13.84 33.36
CA CYS A 325 6.36 13.16 32.17
C CYS A 325 6.60 14.00 30.91
N TRP A 326 7.22 13.43 29.87
CA TRP A 326 7.49 14.10 28.59
C TRP A 326 6.21 14.55 27.87
N VAL A 327 5.09 13.86 28.09
CA VAL A 327 3.81 14.12 27.41
C VAL A 327 3.07 15.30 28.07
N CYS A 328 2.83 15.25 29.39
CA CYS A 328 2.04 16.27 30.08
C CYS A 328 2.87 17.34 30.81
N LEU A 329 4.19 17.18 30.89
CA LEU A 329 5.10 18.02 31.67
C LEU A 329 4.80 18.07 33.17
N GLY A 330 3.91 17.21 33.67
CA GLY A 330 3.55 17.09 35.07
C GLY A 330 4.58 16.28 35.88
N PRO A 331 4.59 16.42 37.23
CA PRO A 331 5.50 15.70 38.10
C PRO A 331 5.34 14.19 37.96
N TRP A 332 6.45 13.46 37.82
CA TRP A 332 6.39 12.01 37.63
C TRP A 332 5.74 11.29 38.81
N ARG A 333 5.93 11.80 40.03
CA ARG A 333 5.36 11.26 41.28
C ARG A 333 3.83 11.19 41.31
N GLN A 334 3.15 12.03 40.53
CA GLN A 334 1.68 12.05 40.45
C GLN A 334 1.13 11.00 39.48
N HIS A 335 2.00 10.33 38.72
CA HIS A 335 1.66 9.18 37.88
C HIS A 335 1.74 7.92 38.75
N SER A 336 0.82 7.79 39.71
CA SER A 336 0.77 6.66 40.66
C SER A 336 -0.28 5.64 40.24
N GLY A 337 0.17 4.47 39.77
CA GLY A 337 -0.68 3.28 39.57
C GLY A 337 -0.83 2.84 38.13
N ASP A 338 -1.05 3.78 37.21
CA ASP A 338 -1.17 3.52 35.77
C ASP A 338 -0.23 4.47 35.02
N TYR A 339 0.74 3.89 34.32
CA TYR A 339 1.98 4.55 33.85
C TYR A 339 1.76 5.66 32.80
N TYR A 340 0.50 5.95 32.41
CA TYR A 340 0.15 6.83 31.29
C TYR A 340 -1.11 7.70 31.47
N SER A 341 -1.80 7.66 32.61
CA SER A 341 -3.00 8.49 32.82
C SER A 341 -2.63 9.95 33.12
N CYS A 342 -2.46 10.76 32.09
CA CYS A 342 -2.28 12.21 32.21
C CYS A 342 -3.64 12.89 32.43
N ARG A 343 -4.10 12.99 33.68
CA ARG A 343 -5.36 13.66 34.04
C ARG A 343 -5.09 15.11 34.46
N ASN A 344 -5.57 16.04 33.64
CA ASN A 344 -5.61 17.51 33.80
C ASN A 344 -4.36 18.31 33.40
N VAL A 345 -4.56 19.25 32.45
CA VAL A 345 -3.69 20.41 32.23
C VAL A 345 -4.58 21.65 32.32
N GLU A 346 -4.48 22.40 33.42
CA GLU A 346 -4.99 23.77 33.50
C GLU A 346 -3.93 24.74 32.96
N HIS A 347 -4.36 25.67 32.11
CA HIS A 347 -3.51 26.61 31.39
C HIS A 347 -3.30 27.92 32.18
N HIS A 348 -2.04 28.38 32.30
CA HIS A 348 -1.71 29.78 32.59
C HIS A 348 -1.15 30.47 31.32
N GLY A 349 -1.74 31.61 30.95
CA GLY A 349 -1.66 32.31 29.65
C GLY A 349 -0.33 32.99 29.28
N ALA A 350 -0.18 33.48 28.04
CA ALA A 350 -0.52 34.87 27.67
C ALA A 350 -0.89 35.04 26.18
N ALA A 351 -1.66 36.10 25.88
CA ALA A 351 -2.35 36.37 24.62
C ALA A 351 -1.44 36.78 23.44
N ALA A 352 -1.44 35.94 22.41
CA ALA A 352 -1.37 36.31 20.99
C ALA A 352 -2.66 35.78 20.34
N SER A 353 -3.18 36.44 19.29
CA SER A 353 -4.51 36.22 18.67
C SER A 353 -5.10 34.84 18.97
N GLU A 354 -6.09 34.79 19.87
CA GLU A 354 -6.56 33.57 20.55
C GLU A 354 -6.79 32.39 19.59
N GLU A 355 -7.35 32.65 18.40
CA GLU A 355 -7.66 31.62 17.39
C GLU A 355 -6.42 30.99 16.73
N ALA A 356 -5.40 31.79 16.39
CA ALA A 356 -4.16 31.27 15.78
C ALA A 356 -3.28 30.54 16.81
N MET A 357 -3.30 31.01 18.06
CA MET A 357 -2.56 30.41 19.16
C MET A 357 -3.23 29.11 19.66
N ASP A 358 -4.56 29.04 19.63
CA ASP A 358 -5.33 27.84 19.97
C ASP A 358 -5.20 26.74 18.89
N SER A 359 -5.32 27.10 17.61
CA SER A 359 -5.06 26.18 16.49
C SER A 359 -3.64 25.58 16.53
N SER A 360 -2.64 26.41 16.87
CA SER A 360 -1.24 25.96 17.02
C SER A 360 -1.05 25.00 18.21
N LYS A 361 -1.73 25.23 19.34
CA LYS A 361 -1.71 24.31 20.50
C LYS A 361 -2.41 23.00 20.19
N ARG A 362 -3.56 23.04 19.53
CA ARG A 362 -4.29 21.85 19.08
C ARG A 362 -3.39 21.01 18.18
N PHE A 363 -2.82 21.61 17.13
CA PHE A 363 -1.90 20.91 16.24
C PHE A 363 -0.73 20.28 16.99
N THR A 364 -0.08 21.04 17.88
CA THR A 364 1.03 20.57 18.72
C THR A 364 0.63 19.32 19.52
N TYR A 365 -0.52 19.35 20.20
CA TYR A 365 -1.02 18.24 21.01
C TYR A 365 -1.19 16.95 20.20
N HIS A 366 -1.85 17.05 19.04
CA HIS A 366 -2.13 15.90 18.18
C HIS A 366 -0.86 15.40 17.48
N TYR A 367 0.03 16.31 17.06
CA TYR A 367 1.28 15.97 16.39
C TYR A 367 2.26 15.26 17.31
N GLU A 368 2.42 15.73 18.56
CA GLU A 368 3.27 15.08 19.55
C GLU A 368 2.83 13.64 19.82
N ARG A 369 1.52 13.36 19.84
CA ARG A 369 1.00 12.01 20.08
C ARG A 369 1.05 11.11 18.86
N TYR A 370 0.74 11.66 17.67
CA TYR A 370 0.95 10.97 16.39
C TYR A 370 2.39 10.48 16.28
N THR A 371 3.37 11.37 16.46
CA THR A 371 4.79 11.02 16.39
C THR A 371 5.25 10.12 17.54
N LEU A 372 4.73 10.32 18.76
CA LEU A 372 5.02 9.46 19.90
C LEU A 372 4.69 7.99 19.62
N HIS A 373 3.52 7.70 19.03
CA HIS A 373 3.12 6.33 18.74
C HIS A 373 3.92 5.70 17.60
N LEU A 374 4.28 6.47 16.57
CA LEU A 374 5.19 6.02 15.52
C LEU A 374 6.59 5.71 16.06
N ASP A 375 7.18 6.63 16.83
CA ASP A 375 8.48 6.43 17.51
C ASP A 375 8.45 5.22 18.46
N SER A 376 7.29 4.94 19.08
CA SER A 376 7.11 3.81 19.97
C SER A 376 7.03 2.50 19.19
N ALA A 377 6.36 2.49 18.04
CA ALA A 377 6.34 1.33 17.14
C ALA A 377 7.76 0.94 16.70
N GLU A 378 8.60 1.87 16.25
CA GLU A 378 9.98 1.58 15.85
C GLU A 378 10.83 0.99 17.00
N ARG A 379 10.55 1.40 18.25
CA ARG A 379 11.25 0.86 19.42
C ARG A 379 10.73 -0.52 19.79
N ASP A 380 9.41 -0.72 19.77
CA ASP A 380 8.78 -2.01 19.96
C ASP A 380 9.32 -3.02 18.93
N GLU A 381 9.58 -2.60 17.69
CA GLU A 381 10.20 -3.43 16.65
C GLU A 381 11.60 -3.93 17.03
N LYS A 382 12.47 -3.04 17.53
CA LYS A 382 13.82 -3.41 17.97
C LYS A 382 13.78 -4.37 19.16
N LEU A 383 12.82 -4.20 20.07
CA LEU A 383 12.61 -5.10 21.20
C LEU A 383 12.15 -6.49 20.73
N ILE A 384 11.16 -6.54 19.83
CA ILE A 384 10.67 -7.77 19.22
C ILE A 384 11.77 -8.47 18.44
N HIS A 385 12.58 -7.73 17.68
CA HIS A 385 13.73 -8.28 16.98
C HIS A 385 14.74 -8.91 17.95
N THR A 386 15.00 -8.28 19.10
CA THR A 386 15.87 -8.85 20.15
C THR A 386 15.28 -10.13 20.75
N LEU A 387 13.96 -10.17 20.97
CA LEU A 387 13.25 -11.38 21.41
C LEU A 387 13.33 -12.50 20.37
N LEU A 388 13.18 -12.16 19.09
CA LEU A 388 13.37 -13.09 17.99
C LEU A 388 14.81 -13.64 17.99
N HIS A 389 15.84 -12.89 18.34
CA HIS A 389 17.21 -13.42 18.32
C HIS A 389 17.59 -14.24 19.56
N ASN A 390 16.70 -14.35 20.58
CA ASN A 390 16.97 -15.07 21.82
C ASN A 390 16.08 -16.34 21.97
N PRO A 391 16.64 -17.56 21.77
CA PRO A 391 15.85 -18.80 21.79
C PRO A 391 15.25 -19.14 23.16
N ALA A 392 15.91 -18.76 24.27
CA ALA A 392 15.42 -19.04 25.62
C ALA A 392 14.19 -18.19 25.96
N MET A 393 14.15 -16.93 25.52
CA MET A 393 13.00 -16.04 25.71
C MET A 393 11.83 -16.43 24.81
N ARG A 394 12.09 -16.85 23.56
CA ARG A 394 11.06 -17.42 22.68
C ARG A 394 10.36 -18.61 23.35
N GLU A 395 11.13 -19.52 23.95
CA GLU A 395 10.56 -20.70 24.61
C GLU A 395 9.68 -20.35 25.81
N GLN A 396 10.02 -19.29 26.56
CA GLN A 396 9.19 -18.77 27.65
C GLN A 396 7.85 -18.22 27.15
N LEU A 397 7.84 -17.46 26.05
CA LEU A 397 6.63 -16.95 25.41
C LEU A 397 5.70 -18.09 24.95
N ILE A 398 6.26 -19.13 24.33
CA ILE A 398 5.49 -20.30 23.87
C ILE A 398 4.90 -21.07 25.05
N LYS A 399 5.67 -21.27 26.12
CA LYS A 399 5.19 -21.93 27.35
C LYS A 399 4.06 -21.15 27.99
N ALA A 400 4.17 -19.83 28.05
CA ALA A 400 3.12 -18.97 28.57
C ALA A 400 1.83 -19.04 27.74
N GLN A 401 1.93 -19.01 26.41
CA GLN A 401 0.79 -19.13 25.51
C GLN A 401 0.02 -20.44 25.76
N ARG A 402 0.73 -21.57 25.85
CA ARG A 402 0.11 -22.88 26.13
C ARG A 402 -0.63 -22.93 27.47
N VAL A 403 -0.15 -22.20 28.48
CA VAL A 403 -0.83 -22.10 29.78
C VAL A 403 -2.12 -21.29 29.68
N VAL A 404 -2.16 -20.26 28.83
CA VAL A 404 -3.38 -19.46 28.57
C VAL A 404 -4.37 -20.29 27.75
N ASP A 405 -3.91 -20.97 26.71
CA ASP A 405 -4.74 -21.85 25.87
C ASP A 405 -5.31 -23.02 26.67
N GLY A 406 -4.55 -23.59 27.62
CA GLY A 406 -5.04 -24.65 28.50
C GLY A 406 -6.06 -24.18 29.57
N LYS A 407 -6.16 -22.87 29.83
CA LYS A 407 -7.18 -22.29 30.74
C LYS A 407 -8.49 -21.97 30.01
N ARG A 408 -8.44 -21.79 28.69
CA ARG A 408 -9.62 -21.65 27.83
C ARG A 408 -10.01 -23.07 27.42
N GLY A 409 -11.17 -23.57 27.87
CA GLY A 409 -11.59 -24.95 27.61
C GLY A 409 -11.58 -25.33 26.11
N PRO A 410 -11.63 -26.63 25.76
CA PRO A 410 -11.59 -27.09 24.37
C PRO A 410 -12.82 -26.58 23.62
N GLY A 411 -12.67 -25.50 22.85
CA GLY A 411 -13.76 -24.89 22.09
C GLY A 411 -13.66 -23.38 21.81
N VAL A 412 -12.76 -22.64 22.47
CA VAL A 412 -12.52 -21.22 22.14
C VAL A 412 -11.15 -21.08 21.48
N VAL A 413 -11.06 -21.55 20.24
CA VAL A 413 -9.95 -21.22 19.34
C VAL A 413 -10.31 -19.87 18.72
N SER A 414 -9.60 -18.81 19.12
CA SER A 414 -9.69 -17.53 18.43
C SER A 414 -9.03 -17.69 17.07
N GLY A 415 -9.84 -17.93 16.04
CA GLY A 415 -9.50 -17.73 14.63
C GLY A 415 -8.37 -18.60 14.08
N ALA A 416 -8.79 -19.53 13.21
CA ALA A 416 -8.00 -20.41 12.34
C ALA A 416 -7.49 -21.72 12.97
N LEU A 417 -7.84 -22.79 12.25
CA LEU A 417 -7.51 -24.21 12.37
C LEU A 417 -8.50 -25.09 13.14
N THR A 418 -9.11 -26.00 12.38
CA THR A 418 -9.96 -27.09 12.87
C THR A 418 -9.10 -28.13 13.61
N GLN A 419 -9.71 -28.92 14.51
CA GLN A 419 -9.00 -29.89 15.35
C GLN A 419 -8.16 -30.92 14.57
N GLU A 420 -8.41 -31.10 13.27
CA GLU A 420 -7.65 -32.01 12.39
C GLU A 420 -6.32 -31.39 11.90
N GLU A 421 -6.21 -30.06 11.81
CA GLU A 421 -4.99 -29.38 11.35
C GLU A 421 -3.92 -29.27 12.44
N VAL A 422 -4.32 -29.29 13.72
CA VAL A 422 -3.44 -29.25 14.90
C VAL A 422 -2.52 -30.48 14.98
N ALA A 423 -2.92 -31.62 14.39
CA ALA A 423 -2.14 -32.85 14.41
C ALA A 423 -0.96 -32.87 13.42
N LEU A 424 -0.89 -31.91 12.49
CA LEU A 424 0.11 -31.85 11.41
C LEU A 424 1.11 -30.69 11.53
N VAL A 425 0.96 -29.81 12.52
CA VAL A 425 1.86 -28.66 12.70
C VAL A 425 3.15 -29.08 13.38
N ASP A 426 4.22 -29.17 12.58
CA ASP A 426 5.58 -29.44 13.05
C ASP A 426 5.99 -28.43 14.15
N SER A 427 6.76 -28.91 15.14
CA SER A 427 7.07 -28.17 16.38
C SER A 427 7.89 -26.89 16.18
N THR A 428 8.34 -26.61 14.96
CA THR A 428 9.03 -25.42 14.49
C THR A 428 8.08 -24.35 13.94
N CYS A 429 6.93 -24.74 13.38
CA CYS A 429 5.93 -23.84 12.79
C CYS A 429 5.14 -23.09 13.87
N ALA A 430 4.68 -23.79 14.91
CA ALA A 430 4.00 -23.19 16.07
C ALA A 430 4.88 -22.19 16.88
N LYS A 431 6.22 -22.25 16.72
CA LYS A 431 7.18 -21.33 17.37
C LYS A 431 7.27 -19.97 16.69
N SER A 432 6.88 -19.89 15.41
CA SER A 432 6.91 -18.66 14.60
C SER A 432 5.63 -17.82 14.78
N GLU A 433 4.50 -18.50 15.01
CA GLU A 433 3.16 -17.92 14.97
C GLU A 433 2.84 -17.01 16.18
N VAL A 434 3.23 -17.41 17.40
CA VAL A 434 2.98 -16.60 18.62
C VAL A 434 3.70 -15.26 18.56
N VAL A 435 4.96 -15.26 18.13
CA VAL A 435 5.74 -14.03 18.02
C VAL A 435 5.21 -13.17 16.87
N SER A 436 4.86 -13.77 15.73
CA SER A 436 4.22 -13.05 14.62
C SER A 436 2.91 -12.37 15.05
N ARG A 437 2.06 -13.06 15.82
CA ARG A 437 0.81 -12.52 16.35
C ARG A 437 1.04 -11.33 17.27
N VAL A 438 1.93 -11.48 18.26
CA VAL A 438 2.32 -10.39 19.19
C VAL A 438 2.82 -9.17 18.43
N THR A 439 3.65 -9.41 17.42
CA THR A 439 4.27 -8.40 16.58
C THR A 439 3.21 -7.65 15.78
N LYS A 440 2.36 -8.37 15.05
CA LYS A 440 1.28 -7.81 14.24
C LYS A 440 0.31 -7.00 15.12
N THR A 441 -0.15 -7.55 16.24
CA THR A 441 -1.09 -6.87 17.14
C THR A 441 -0.53 -5.58 17.71
N LEU A 442 0.71 -5.59 18.22
CA LEU A 442 1.30 -4.39 18.84
C LEU A 442 1.56 -3.29 17.80
N PHE A 443 2.09 -3.64 16.63
CA PHE A 443 2.32 -2.65 15.58
C PHE A 443 1.02 -2.06 15.03
N THR A 444 0.03 -2.91 14.74
CA THR A 444 -1.27 -2.42 14.28
C THR A 444 -1.90 -1.51 15.31
N ALA A 445 -1.83 -1.83 16.62
CA ALA A 445 -2.34 -0.95 17.66
C ALA A 445 -1.62 0.40 17.70
N ARG A 446 -0.27 0.42 17.59
CA ARG A 446 0.52 1.67 17.53
C ARG A 446 0.16 2.53 16.31
N GLU A 447 0.01 1.91 15.15
CA GLU A 447 -0.36 2.58 13.91
C GLU A 447 -1.77 3.19 14.00
N VAL A 448 -2.73 2.42 14.53
CA VAL A 448 -4.12 2.85 14.72
C VAL A 448 -4.19 3.98 15.75
N LEU A 449 -3.41 3.93 16.83
CA LEU A 449 -3.30 5.02 17.79
C LEU A 449 -2.76 6.30 17.17
N ALA A 450 -1.65 6.21 16.42
CA ALA A 450 -1.07 7.36 15.74
C ALA A 450 -2.12 8.05 14.85
N HIS A 451 -2.78 7.27 13.99
CA HIS A 451 -3.76 7.79 13.05
C HIS A 451 -5.09 8.17 13.71
N SER A 452 -5.41 7.66 14.90
CA SER A 452 -6.56 8.11 15.68
C SER A 452 -6.40 9.56 16.12
N TYR A 453 -5.18 9.98 16.49
CA TYR A 453 -4.91 11.39 16.80
C TYR A 453 -5.02 12.30 15.58
N VAL A 454 -4.70 11.80 14.39
CA VAL A 454 -4.94 12.53 13.14
C VAL A 454 -6.44 12.67 12.88
N ALA A 455 -7.22 11.60 13.05
CA ALA A 455 -8.67 11.65 12.89
C ALA A 455 -9.32 12.65 13.87
N MET A 456 -8.96 12.56 15.16
CA MET A 456 -9.49 13.43 16.22
C MET A 456 -9.16 14.91 16.01
N PHE A 457 -8.01 15.24 15.41
CA PHE A 457 -7.65 16.62 15.12
C PHE A 457 -8.72 17.34 14.27
N TYR A 458 -9.35 16.61 13.36
CA TYR A 458 -10.39 17.13 12.45
C TYR A 458 -11.82 16.96 12.97
N LEU A 459 -12.03 16.37 14.17
CA LEU A 459 -13.35 16.29 14.80
C LEU A 459 -13.70 17.60 15.50
N SER A 460 -15.00 17.93 15.55
CA SER A 460 -15.49 19.08 16.32
C SER A 460 -15.39 18.86 17.83
N ASP A 461 -14.91 19.86 18.58
CA ASP A 461 -14.57 19.73 20.01
C ASP A 461 -15.73 19.36 20.94
N ASN A 462 -16.96 19.75 20.57
CA ASN A 462 -18.15 19.52 21.40
C ASN A 462 -19.08 18.43 20.86
N GLY A 463 -18.59 17.60 19.92
CA GLY A 463 -19.38 16.51 19.36
C GLY A 463 -19.37 15.26 20.25
N ASN A 464 -20.51 14.57 20.34
CA ASN A 464 -20.61 13.24 20.96
C ASN A 464 -19.58 12.25 20.36
N GLU A 465 -19.31 12.38 19.06
CA GLU A 465 -18.32 11.57 18.34
C GLU A 465 -16.89 11.80 18.85
N SER A 466 -16.50 13.05 19.13
CA SER A 466 -15.16 13.39 19.65
C SER A 466 -14.94 12.79 21.04
N GLN A 467 -15.93 12.88 21.93
CA GLN A 467 -15.85 12.30 23.27
C GLN A 467 -15.79 10.77 23.25
N LEU A 468 -16.62 10.14 22.40
CA LEU A 468 -16.61 8.70 22.22
C LEU A 468 -15.27 8.21 21.64
N MET A 469 -14.75 8.91 20.63
CA MET A 469 -13.45 8.60 20.04
C MET A 469 -12.32 8.73 21.06
N ALA A 470 -12.28 9.82 21.83
CA ALA A 470 -11.29 10.04 22.89
C ALA A 470 -11.32 8.92 23.95
N HIS A 471 -12.52 8.48 24.35
CA HIS A 471 -12.66 7.36 25.29
C HIS A 471 -12.10 6.05 24.71
N ARG A 472 -12.42 5.73 23.45
CA ARG A 472 -11.95 4.51 22.77
C ARG A 472 -10.43 4.53 22.57
N VAL A 473 -9.89 5.67 22.14
CA VAL A 473 -8.44 5.87 21.99
C VAL A 473 -7.73 5.67 23.32
N GLY A 474 -8.22 6.28 24.41
CA GLY A 474 -7.63 6.10 25.74
C GLY A 474 -7.61 4.63 26.19
N LYS A 475 -8.67 3.86 25.89
CA LYS A 475 -8.71 2.41 26.19
C LYS A 475 -7.71 1.61 25.35
N LEU A 476 -7.56 1.93 24.07
CA LEU A 476 -6.55 1.31 23.21
C LEU A 476 -5.13 1.66 23.68
N GLU A 477 -4.87 2.90 24.08
CA GLU A 477 -3.59 3.34 24.62
C GLU A 477 -3.23 2.56 25.89
N GLU A 478 -4.13 2.49 26.88
CA GLU A 478 -3.94 1.74 28.13
C GLU A 478 -3.52 0.29 27.85
N ALA A 479 -4.24 -0.40 26.95
CA ALA A 479 -3.94 -1.78 26.58
C ALA A 479 -2.62 -1.92 25.81
N THR A 480 -2.31 -0.96 24.92
CA THR A 480 -1.09 -0.99 24.08
C THR A 480 0.15 -0.84 24.94
N GLU A 481 0.11 0.09 25.89
CA GLU A 481 1.22 0.31 26.82
C GLU A 481 1.38 -0.84 27.82
N ALA A 482 0.28 -1.45 28.29
CA ALA A 482 0.35 -2.63 29.13
C ALA A 482 1.05 -3.80 28.42
N MET A 483 0.76 -4.01 27.14
CA MET A 483 1.41 -5.05 26.33
C MET A 483 2.89 -4.73 26.05
N SER A 484 3.21 -3.52 25.58
CA SER A 484 4.60 -3.08 25.34
C SER A 484 5.44 -3.13 26.63
N GLY A 485 4.90 -2.66 27.76
CA GLY A 485 5.57 -2.72 29.06
C GLY A 485 5.81 -4.17 29.54
N SER A 486 4.88 -5.08 29.27
CA SER A 486 5.05 -6.51 29.57
C SER A 486 6.14 -7.14 28.71
N LEU A 487 6.26 -6.72 27.45
CA LEU A 487 7.33 -7.14 26.54
C LEU A 487 8.71 -6.71 27.07
N VAL A 488 8.85 -5.45 27.50
CA VAL A 488 10.07 -4.94 28.13
C VAL A 488 10.42 -5.72 29.40
N LYS A 489 9.43 -6.00 30.25
CA LYS A 489 9.63 -6.80 31.47
C LYS A 489 10.10 -8.22 31.16
N LEU A 490 9.60 -8.83 30.09
CA LEU A 490 10.04 -10.15 29.65
C LEU A 490 11.51 -10.16 29.19
N ILE A 491 11.95 -9.10 28.53
CA ILE A 491 13.35 -8.95 28.10
C ILE A 491 14.27 -8.69 29.29
N THR A 492 13.81 -7.95 30.30
CA THR A 492 14.65 -7.44 31.40
C THR A 492 14.61 -8.28 32.69
N SER A 493 13.58 -9.12 32.90
CA SER A 493 13.40 -9.92 34.12
C SER A 493 13.08 -11.38 33.80
N THR A 494 13.75 -12.31 34.50
CA THR A 494 13.53 -13.77 34.41
C THR A 494 12.28 -14.26 35.15
N LYS A 495 11.50 -13.39 35.78
CA LYS A 495 10.23 -13.74 36.44
C LYS A 495 9.17 -12.68 36.11
N SER A 496 8.27 -12.97 35.17
CA SER A 496 7.08 -12.15 34.92
C SER A 496 5.83 -13.03 34.79
N GLN A 497 4.69 -12.50 35.27
CA GLN A 497 3.37 -13.10 35.08
C GLN A 497 2.95 -12.91 33.61
N MET A 498 3.04 -13.97 32.82
CA MET A 498 2.74 -13.91 31.38
C MET A 498 1.25 -14.01 31.03
N SER A 499 0.36 -14.28 32.00
CA SER A 499 -1.09 -14.40 31.73
C SER A 499 -1.71 -13.08 31.29
N THR A 500 -1.30 -11.95 31.90
CA THR A 500 -1.83 -10.61 31.57
C THR A 500 -1.41 -10.12 30.18
N PHE A 501 -0.37 -10.71 29.59
CA PHE A 501 0.17 -10.30 28.29
C PHE A 501 -0.73 -10.72 27.13
N PHE A 502 -1.23 -11.96 27.15
CA PHE A 502 -2.12 -12.46 26.10
C PHE A 502 -3.54 -11.93 26.24
N ASP A 503 -4.00 -11.69 27.47
CA ASP A 503 -5.27 -11.00 27.70
C ASP A 503 -5.23 -9.56 27.13
N ALA A 504 -4.09 -8.86 27.25
CA ALA A 504 -3.90 -7.55 26.63
C ALA A 504 -3.91 -7.62 25.08
N ALA A 505 -3.31 -8.66 24.48
CA ALA A 505 -3.32 -8.83 23.03
C ALA A 505 -4.73 -9.00 22.45
N ASP A 506 -5.60 -9.78 23.12
CA ASP A 506 -6.99 -9.96 22.68
C ASP A 506 -7.80 -8.65 22.82
N VAL A 507 -7.58 -7.92 23.91
CA VAL A 507 -8.19 -6.60 24.14
C VAL A 507 -7.75 -5.61 23.06
N LEU A 508 -6.49 -5.64 22.63
CA LEU A 508 -5.99 -4.80 21.54
C LEU A 508 -6.65 -5.10 20.20
N VAL A 509 -6.80 -6.37 19.85
CA VAL A 509 -7.49 -6.78 18.61
C VAL A 509 -8.93 -6.27 18.62
N ALA A 510 -9.64 -6.42 19.75
CA ALA A 510 -11.00 -5.94 19.90
C ALA A 510 -11.11 -4.42 19.77
N TRP A 511 -10.27 -3.65 20.47
CA TRP A 511 -10.31 -2.18 20.40
C TRP A 511 -9.87 -1.65 19.03
N THR A 512 -8.89 -2.29 18.39
CA THR A 512 -8.46 -1.95 17.04
C THR A 512 -9.61 -2.11 16.04
N LYS A 513 -10.33 -3.24 16.13
CA LYS A 513 -11.52 -3.49 15.32
C LYS A 513 -12.61 -2.43 15.58
N VAL A 514 -12.91 -2.14 16.85
CA VAL A 514 -13.91 -1.11 17.23
C VAL A 514 -13.55 0.29 16.70
N LEU A 515 -12.27 0.63 16.60
CA LEU A 515 -11.83 1.90 16.04
C LEU A 515 -11.85 1.91 14.50
N CYS A 516 -11.59 0.77 13.85
CA CYS A 516 -11.49 0.65 12.40
C CYS A 516 -12.80 0.34 11.67
N ASP A 517 -13.81 -0.17 12.38
CA ASP A 517 -15.13 -0.55 11.86
C ASP A 517 -16.15 0.63 11.89
N VAL A 518 -15.70 1.81 12.35
CA VAL A 518 -16.44 3.10 12.30
C VAL A 518 -16.01 3.84 11.05
#